data_AF-A0A0R3T249-F1
#
_entry.id   AF-A0A0R3T249-F1
#
_cell.length_a   1.000
_cell.length_b   1.000
_cell.length_c   1.000
_cell.angle_alpha   90.00
_cell.angle_beta   90.00
_cell.angle_gamma   90.00
#
_symmetry.space_group_name_H-M   'P 1'
#
loop_
_entity.id
_entity.type
_entity.pdbx_description
1 polymer ?
#
loop_
_entity_poly.entity_id
_entity_poly.type
_entity_poly.pdbx_seq_one_letter_code
_entity_poly.pdbx_strand_id
1 'polypeptide(L)' 'MTKYPIINATPQPPTQLLTIDDIFPKPNEPPQLEVLRNHLFGEGRLTEKAALKIIEETAAILRSENNLIELEAPITGSL' A
#
# COMPACT_ATOMS: atom_id res chain seq x y z
N MET A 1 -11.88 23.24 -34.92
CA MET A 1 -12.05 21.99 -34.15
C MET A 1 -11.89 22.34 -32.68
N THR A 2 -13.00 22.42 -31.96
CA THR A 2 -13.06 22.91 -30.58
C THR A 2 -12.45 21.87 -29.64
N LYS A 3 -11.31 22.17 -29.02
CA LYS A 3 -10.76 21.38 -27.90
C LYS A 3 -11.75 21.50 -26.75
N TYR A 4 -12.33 20.37 -26.33
CA TYR A 4 -13.23 20.27 -25.18
C TYR A 4 -12.66 20.99 -23.94
N PRO A 5 -13.51 21.53 -23.04
CA PRO A 5 -13.03 22.20 -21.83
C PRO A 5 -12.12 21.25 -21.04
N ILE A 6 -10.85 21.65 -20.87
CA ILE A 6 -9.87 20.90 -20.10
C ILE A 6 -10.33 20.90 -18.65
N ILE A 7 -10.74 19.74 -18.15
CA ILE A 7 -11.03 19.53 -16.73
C ILE A 7 -9.70 19.54 -15.95
N ASN A 8 -9.19 20.72 -15.61
CA ASN A 8 -7.99 20.93 -14.79
C ASN A 8 -8.19 20.58 -13.29
N ALA A 9 -9.23 19.82 -12.94
CA ALA A 9 -9.63 19.58 -11.54
C ALA A 9 -9.12 18.23 -10.99
N THR A 10 -8.61 17.33 -11.82
CA THR A 10 -8.17 16.00 -11.38
C THR A 10 -6.66 15.99 -11.12
N PRO A 11 -6.22 15.61 -9.90
CA PRO A 11 -4.80 15.39 -9.60
C PRO A 11 -4.18 14.39 -10.58
N GLN A 12 -2.97 14.68 -11.04
CA GLN A 12 -2.23 13.77 -11.91
C GLN A 12 -1.67 12.61 -11.08
N PRO A 13 -1.71 11.36 -11.58
CA PRO A 13 -1.09 10.23 -10.90
C PRO A 13 0.44 10.38 -10.77
N PRO A 14 1.06 9.88 -9.70
CA PRO A 14 2.51 9.77 -9.58
C PRO A 14 3.10 8.89 -10.68
N THR A 15 4.12 9.40 -11.37
CA THR A 15 4.84 8.64 -12.42
C THR A 15 5.95 7.76 -11.86
N GLN A 16 6.49 8.09 -10.68
CA GLN A 16 7.52 7.31 -10.01
C GLN A 16 6.95 6.04 -9.40
N LEU A 17 7.66 4.94 -9.55
CA LEU A 17 7.34 3.69 -8.86
C LEU A 17 7.97 3.70 -7.47
N LEU A 18 7.21 3.30 -6.44
CA LEU A 18 7.80 3.04 -5.13
C LEU A 18 8.62 1.74 -5.16
N THR A 19 9.83 1.84 -4.63
CA THR A 19 10.79 0.75 -4.51
C THR A 19 10.64 0.05 -3.16
N ILE A 20 11.42 -1.03 -2.96
CA ILE A 20 11.49 -1.69 -1.64
C ILE A 20 12.02 -0.71 -0.59
N ASP A 21 13.05 0.08 -0.92
CA ASP A 21 13.71 0.96 0.06
C ASP A 21 12.79 2.12 0.49
N ASP A 22 11.89 2.58 -0.39
CA ASP A 22 10.90 3.60 -0.05
C ASP A 22 9.88 3.08 0.99
N ILE A 23 9.50 1.80 0.88
CA ILE A 23 8.47 1.17 1.72
C ILE A 23 9.09 0.55 2.99
N PHE A 24 10.26 -0.07 2.88
CA PHE A 24 10.97 -0.80 3.91
C PHE A 24 12.38 -0.21 4.08
N PRO A 25 12.51 0.99 4.68
CA PRO A 25 13.79 1.71 4.73
C PRO A 25 14.85 1.01 5.58
N LYS A 26 14.43 0.11 6.48
CA LYS A 26 15.32 -0.63 7.36
C LYS A 26 14.87 -2.09 7.47
N PRO A 27 15.83 -3.02 7.61
CA PRO A 27 15.51 -4.43 7.78
C PRO A 27 14.80 -4.67 9.11
N ASN A 28 13.81 -5.56 9.10
CA ASN A 28 13.01 -5.96 10.27
C ASN A 28 12.19 -4.83 10.93
N GLU A 29 12.04 -3.68 10.28
CA GLU A 29 11.08 -2.65 10.69
C GLU A 29 9.78 -2.78 9.87
N PRO A 30 8.61 -2.41 10.45
CA PRO A 30 7.36 -2.37 9.71
C PRO A 30 7.43 -1.46 8.47
N PRO A 31 6.65 -1.74 7.41
CA PRO A 31 6.61 -0.87 6.25
C PRO A 31 6.10 0.53 6.60
N GLN A 32 6.57 1.54 5.86
CA GLN A 32 6.07 2.91 5.94
C GLN A 32 4.66 3.00 5.35
N LEU A 33 3.65 2.69 6.18
CA LEU A 33 2.25 2.62 5.75
C LEU A 33 1.69 3.96 5.25
N GLU A 34 2.15 5.08 5.79
CA GLU A 34 1.70 6.41 5.33
C GLU A 34 2.21 6.73 3.92
N VAL A 35 3.47 6.42 3.62
CA VAL A 35 4.06 6.57 2.28
C VAL A 35 3.30 5.70 1.27
N LEU A 36 3.10 4.43 1.61
CA LEU A 36 2.37 3.49 0.76
C LEU A 36 0.93 3.94 0.53
N ARG A 37 0.22 4.34 1.61
CA ARG A 37 -1.16 4.84 1.53
C ARG A 37 -1.24 6.04 0.61
N ASN A 38 -0.47 7.09 0.87
CA ASN A 38 -0.55 8.34 0.10
C ASN A 38 -0.26 8.10 -1.39
N HIS A 39 0.71 7.22 -1.70
CA HIS A 39 1.04 6.89 -3.07
C HIS A 39 -0.08 6.13 -3.79
N LEU A 40 -0.65 5.11 -3.14
CA LEU A 40 -1.76 4.33 -3.72
C LEU A 40 -3.05 5.17 -3.85
N PHE A 41 -3.32 6.09 -2.91
CA PHE A 41 -4.43 7.05 -3.00
C PHE A 41 -4.30 7.96 -4.22
N GLY A 42 -3.07 8.31 -4.59
CA GLY A 42 -2.77 9.04 -5.82
C GLY A 42 -2.77 8.19 -7.09
N GLU A 43 -3.17 6.91 -7.04
CA GLU A 43 -3.06 5.96 -8.16
C GLU A 43 -1.61 5.63 -8.57
N GLY A 44 -0.65 5.89 -7.68
CA GLY A 44 0.75 5.55 -7.85
C GLY A 44 0.97 4.04 -7.83
N ARG A 45 2.02 3.58 -8.51
CA ARG A 45 2.35 2.16 -8.64
C ARG A 45 3.62 1.79 -7.88
N LEU A 46 3.79 0.51 -7.60
CA LEU A 46 4.99 -0.04 -6.99
C LEU A 46 5.84 -0.72 -8.06
N THR A 47 7.13 -0.87 -7.79
CA THR A 47 7.95 -1.83 -8.52
C THR A 47 7.44 -3.25 -8.29
N GLU A 48 7.62 -4.14 -9.27
CA GLU A 48 7.20 -5.55 -9.15
C GLU A 48 7.81 -6.22 -7.92
N LYS A 49 9.11 -6.00 -7.67
CA LYS A 49 9.81 -6.54 -6.50
C LYS A 49 9.20 -6.08 -5.17
N ALA A 50 8.80 -4.81 -5.08
CA ALA A 50 8.15 -4.28 -3.88
C ALA A 50 6.76 -4.89 -3.67
N ALA A 51 5.98 -5.03 -4.74
CA ALA A 51 4.66 -5.67 -4.68
C ALA A 51 4.77 -7.15 -4.28
N LEU A 52 5.69 -7.90 -4.89
CA LEU A 52 5.93 -9.31 -4.56
C LEU A 52 6.35 -9.47 -3.10
N LYS A 53 7.27 -8.64 -2.59
CA LYS A 53 7.67 -8.67 -1.18
C LYS A 53 6.48 -8.53 -0.23
N ILE A 54 5.59 -7.56 -0.46
CA ILE A 54 4.39 -7.36 0.36
C ILE A 54 3.50 -8.62 0.32
N ILE A 55 3.27 -9.18 -0.86
CA ILE A 55 2.41 -10.36 -1.05
C ILE A 55 3.01 -11.59 -0.36
N GLU A 56 4.30 -11.84 -0.55
CA GLU A 56 4.99 -13.00 0.00
C GLU A 56 5.09 -12.96 1.52
N GLU A 57 5.45 -11.81 2.10
CA GLU A 57 5.50 -11.64 3.56
C GLU A 57 4.12 -11.73 4.20
N THR A 58 3.11 -11.12 3.58
CA THR A 58 1.72 -11.23 4.06
C THR A 58 1.23 -12.67 3.95
N ALA A 59 1.51 -13.36 2.84
CA ALA A 59 1.13 -14.77 2.69
C ALA A 59 1.84 -15.67 3.71
N ALA A 60 3.09 -15.38 4.06
CA ALA A 60 3.80 -16.11 5.11
C ALA A 60 3.12 -15.93 6.49
N ILE A 61 2.71 -14.70 6.83
CA ILE A 61 1.97 -14.41 8.06
C ILE A 61 0.64 -15.16 8.06
N LEU A 62 -0.19 -15.00 7.03
CA LEU A 62 -1.52 -15.62 6.94
C LEU A 62 -1.45 -17.15 6.96
N ARG A 63 -0.42 -17.77 6.37
CA ARG A 63 -0.22 -19.23 6.43
C ARG A 63 0.14 -19.74 7.82
N SER A 64 0.70 -18.87 8.68
CA SER A 64 1.05 -19.23 10.05
C SER A 64 -0.13 -19.13 11.02
N GLU A 65 -1.23 -18.51 10.60
CA GLU A 65 -2.44 -18.38 11.41
C GLU A 65 -3.25 -19.69 11.43
N ASN A 66 -4.01 -19.89 12.51
CA ASN A 66 -4.96 -21.00 12.59
C ASN A 66 -6.14 -20.78 11.65
N ASN A 67 -6.74 -21.88 11.17
CA ASN A 67 -7.99 -21.81 10.38
C ASN A 67 -9.13 -21.11 11.14
N LEU A 68 -9.14 -21.22 12.48
CA LEU A 68 -10.03 -20.48 13.36
C LEU A 68 -9.22 -19.42 14.11
N ILE A 69 -9.47 -18.15 13.81
CA ILE A 69 -8.82 -17.01 14.45
C ILE A 69 -9.68 -16.57 15.64
N GLU A 70 -9.08 -16.49 16.81
CA GLU A 70 -9.72 -16.00 18.05
C GLU A 70 -9.33 -14.54 18.27
N LEU A 71 -10.33 -13.67 18.45
CA LEU A 71 -10.16 -12.22 18.62
C LEU A 71 -10.97 -11.74 19.82
N GLU A 72 -10.40 -10.84 20.60
CA GLU A 72 -11.06 -10.19 21.74
C GLU A 72 -11.63 -8.81 21.35
N ALA A 73 -12.73 -8.40 21.98
CA ALA A 73 -13.36 -7.10 21.71
C ALA A 73 -12.62 -5.94 22.41
N PRO A 74 -12.66 -4.69 21.87
CA PRO A 74 -13.16 -4.28 20.55
C PRO A 74 -12.11 -4.49 19.44
N ILE A 75 -12.59 -4.79 18.22
CA ILE A 75 -11.74 -5.31 17.14
C ILE A 75 -11.18 -4.19 16.24
N THR A 76 -11.92 -3.10 16.00
CA THR A 76 -11.48 -2.02 15.10
C THR A 76 -11.59 -0.67 15.80
N GLY A 77 -10.47 -0.17 16.34
CA GLY A 77 -10.34 1.18 16.90
C GLY A 77 -11.16 1.45 18.18
N SER A 78 -10.56 2.17 19.13
CA SER A 78 -11.21 2.51 20.39
C SER A 78 -12.37 3.50 20.23
N LEU A 79 -13.31 3.40 21.18
CA LEU A 79 -14.04 4.53 21.76
C LEU A 79 -13.07 5.65 22.22
#